data_AF-A0A0S7XX69-F1
#
_entry.id   AF-A0A0S7XX69-F1
#
_cell.length_a   1.000
_cell.length_b   1.000
_cell.length_c   1.000
_cell.angle_alpha   90.00
_cell.angle_beta   90.00
_cell.angle_gamma   90.00
#
_symmetry.space_group_name_H-M   'P 1'
#
loop_
_entity.id
_entity.type
_entity.pdbx_description
1 polymer ?
#
loop_
_entity_poly.entity_id
_entity_poly.type
_entity_poly.pdbx_seq_one_letter_code
_entity_poly.pdbx_strand_id
1 'polypeptide(L)'
;MEITKEWPYSGADKLKAVTNPRLISKLNKFRPKNKKERCLKLAAQKFKCETQENYGKPFNAIISKNRDTIPLLFLETLKNTLEVLSFLNVTSFVTYSKFVQTAKKFKRKPDGLDELLKISRKGNYHDLEKLSKVCAKVYNGLNKLFKERGFELYDDNIDPLDRNKILKNGKPIVLE
;
A
#
# COMPACT_ATOMS: atom_id res chain seq x y z
N MET A 1 2.65 -22.01 0.15
CA MET A 1 3.28 -20.90 -0.60
C MET A 1 4.21 -20.14 0.32
N GLU A 2 5.42 -19.85 -0.14
CA GLU A 2 6.36 -18.97 0.56
C GLU A 2 5.82 -17.53 0.59
N ILE A 3 6.20 -16.74 1.59
CA ILE A 3 5.83 -15.33 1.71
C ILE A 3 6.96 -14.50 1.12
N THR A 4 6.72 -14.02 -0.09
CA THR A 4 7.62 -13.20 -0.90
C THR A 4 6.91 -11.88 -1.27
N LYS A 5 7.57 -11.03 -2.06
CA LYS A 5 7.00 -9.76 -2.53
C LYS A 5 5.73 -9.96 -3.37
N GLU A 6 5.59 -11.12 -3.99
CA GLU A 6 4.49 -11.54 -4.85
C GLU A 6 3.30 -12.10 -4.05
N TRP A 7 3.43 -12.23 -2.72
CA TRP A 7 2.35 -12.71 -1.84
C TRP A 7 1.00 -12.01 -2.04
N PRO A 8 0.90 -10.68 -2.29
CA PRO A 8 -0.39 -10.06 -2.55
C PRO A 8 -1.12 -10.66 -3.76
N TYR A 9 -0.40 -11.26 -4.70
CA TYR A 9 -0.94 -11.84 -5.93
C TYR A 9 -1.13 -13.35 -5.87
N SER A 10 -0.89 -13.96 -4.70
CA SER A 10 -0.79 -15.40 -4.54
C SER A 10 -2.11 -16.13 -4.27
N GLY A 11 -3.26 -15.48 -4.44
CA GLY A 11 -4.55 -15.96 -3.92
C GLY A 11 -5.10 -17.26 -4.51
N ALA A 12 -4.35 -17.96 -5.36
CA ALA A 12 -4.54 -19.39 -5.61
C ALA A 12 -3.95 -20.21 -4.45
N ASP A 13 -4.61 -20.19 -3.29
CA ASP A 13 -4.18 -20.95 -2.10
C ASP A 13 -4.22 -22.48 -2.31
N LYS A 14 -4.91 -22.95 -3.36
CA LYS A 14 -5.03 -24.36 -3.71
C LYS A 14 -4.80 -24.58 -5.20
N LEU A 15 -3.82 -25.42 -5.51
CA LEU A 15 -3.58 -25.93 -6.83
C LEU A 15 -4.56 -27.09 -7.12
N LYS A 16 -5.15 -27.10 -8.31
CA LYS A 16 -5.89 -28.25 -8.84
C LYS A 16 -4.92 -29.13 -9.62
N ALA A 17 -4.81 -30.40 -9.24
CA ALA A 17 -3.91 -31.31 -9.93
C ALA A 17 -4.48 -31.67 -11.31
N VAL A 18 -3.71 -31.39 -12.36
CA VAL A 18 -3.91 -31.95 -13.71
C VAL A 18 -2.99 -33.16 -13.89
N THR A 19 -1.76 -33.06 -13.39
CA THR A 19 -0.77 -34.13 -13.33
C THR A 19 -0.17 -34.22 -11.91
N ASN A 20 0.35 -35.39 -11.54
CA ASN A 20 1.01 -35.66 -10.25
C ASN A 20 0.24 -35.20 -8.98
N PRO A 21 -0.93 -35.80 -8.69
CA PRO A 21 -1.79 -35.41 -7.57
C PRO A 21 -1.10 -35.54 -6.20
N ARG A 22 -0.13 -36.45 -6.05
CA ARG A 22 0.63 -36.63 -4.81
C ARG A 22 1.48 -35.39 -4.48
N LEU A 23 2.20 -34.85 -5.47
CA LEU A 23 2.99 -33.64 -5.30
C LEU A 23 2.08 -32.43 -4.99
N ILE A 24 1.01 -32.26 -5.75
CA ILE A 24 0.05 -31.17 -5.54
C ILE A 24 -0.58 -31.21 -4.15
N SER A 25 -0.93 -32.40 -3.65
CA SER A 25 -1.43 -32.59 -2.29
C SER A 25 -0.41 -32.15 -1.23
N LYS A 26 0.89 -32.48 -1.41
CA LYS A 26 1.96 -32.02 -0.53
C LYS A 26 2.09 -30.48 -0.55
N LEU A 27 2.06 -29.87 -1.73
CA LEU A 27 2.15 -28.41 -1.88
C LEU A 27 0.95 -27.69 -1.23
N ASN A 28 -0.27 -28.21 -1.41
CA ASN A 28 -1.49 -27.65 -0.81
C ASN A 28 -1.50 -27.78 0.73
N LYS A 29 -0.77 -28.73 1.30
CA LYS A 29 -0.60 -28.91 2.76
C LYS A 29 0.47 -27.99 3.36
N PHE A 30 1.39 -27.47 2.55
CA PHE A 30 2.45 -26.60 3.06
C PHE A 30 1.87 -25.32 3.70
N ARG A 31 2.36 -24.97 4.88
CA ARG A 31 2.03 -23.75 5.60
C ARG A 31 3.32 -23.01 5.94
N PRO A 32 3.52 -21.77 5.46
CA PRO A 32 4.72 -21.01 5.79
C PRO A 32 4.77 -20.72 7.30
N LYS A 33 5.91 -21.00 7.93
CA LYS A 33 6.19 -20.62 9.31
C LYS A 33 6.30 -19.09 9.43
N ASN A 34 6.00 -18.56 10.62
CA ASN A 34 6.13 -17.14 10.96
C ASN A 34 5.42 -16.18 9.98
N LYS A 35 4.25 -16.59 9.47
CA LYS A 35 3.55 -15.87 8.41
C LYS A 35 3.31 -14.39 8.74
N LYS A 36 2.88 -14.11 9.96
CA LYS A 36 2.59 -12.73 10.42
C LYS A 36 3.84 -11.84 10.41
N GLU A 37 4.95 -12.35 10.93
CA GLU A 37 6.23 -11.64 11.02
C GLU A 37 6.82 -11.38 9.62
N ARG A 38 6.85 -12.41 8.76
CA ARG A 38 7.32 -12.25 7.37
C ARG A 38 6.48 -11.22 6.60
N CYS A 39 5.16 -11.27 6.74
CA CYS A 39 4.29 -10.26 6.13
C CYS A 39 4.56 -8.86 6.69
N LEU A 40 4.75 -8.70 8.01
CA LEU A 40 5.07 -7.39 8.60
C LEU A 40 6.40 -6.84 8.08
N LYS A 41 7.44 -7.68 8.00
CA LYS A 41 8.76 -7.28 7.47
C LYS A 41 8.67 -6.83 6.01
N LEU A 42 7.93 -7.56 5.17
CA LEU A 42 7.70 -7.18 3.77
C LEU A 42 6.86 -5.91 3.65
N ALA A 43 5.83 -5.75 4.49
CA ALA A 43 5.05 -4.52 4.53
C ALA A 43 5.94 -3.32 4.85
N ALA A 44 6.81 -3.45 5.85
CA ALA A 44 7.73 -2.39 6.27
C ALA A 44 8.77 -2.07 5.19
N GLN A 45 9.38 -3.08 4.58
CA GLN A 45 10.33 -2.88 3.48
C GLN A 45 9.68 -2.15 2.30
N LYS A 46 8.49 -2.59 1.89
CA LYS A 46 7.73 -1.95 0.82
C LYS A 46 7.33 -0.52 1.19
N PHE A 47 6.97 -0.30 2.46
CA PHE A 47 6.63 1.03 2.94
C PHE A 47 7.81 2.00 2.84
N LYS A 48 8.97 1.60 3.37
CA LYS A 48 10.20 2.41 3.37
C LYS A 48 10.70 2.70 1.96
N CYS A 49 10.70 1.70 1.07
CA CYS A 49 11.28 1.89 -0.27
C CYS A 49 10.29 2.47 -1.29
N GLU A 50 9.06 1.97 -1.33
CA GLU A 50 8.14 2.24 -2.45
C GLU A 50 6.97 3.14 -2.04
N THR A 51 6.42 2.96 -0.82
CA THR A 51 5.24 3.73 -0.42
C THR A 51 5.56 5.21 -0.27
N GLN A 52 6.69 5.56 0.35
CA GLN A 52 7.10 6.96 0.47
C GLN A 52 7.19 7.66 -0.90
N GLU A 53 7.90 7.05 -1.84
CA GLU A 53 8.04 7.57 -3.21
C GLU A 53 6.69 7.68 -3.91
N ASN A 54 5.86 6.63 -3.83
CA ASN A 54 4.55 6.58 -4.49
C ASN A 54 3.53 7.56 -3.91
N TYR A 55 3.72 8.06 -2.68
CA TYR A 55 2.91 9.15 -2.14
C TYR A 55 3.52 10.54 -2.41
N GLY A 56 4.85 10.64 -2.50
CA GLY A 56 5.55 11.88 -2.88
C GLY A 56 5.24 12.32 -4.31
N LYS A 57 5.20 11.38 -5.27
CA LYS A 57 4.91 11.67 -6.68
C LYS A 57 3.57 12.38 -6.91
N PRO A 58 2.41 11.87 -6.43
CA PRO A 58 1.14 12.60 -6.51
C PRO A 58 1.19 14.00 -5.90
N PHE A 59 1.90 14.19 -4.78
CA PHE A 59 2.02 15.51 -4.17
C PHE A 59 2.79 16.48 -5.06
N ASN A 60 3.90 16.04 -5.65
CA ASN A 60 4.67 16.85 -6.60
C ASN A 60 3.86 17.17 -7.86
N ALA A 61 3.09 16.21 -8.38
CA ALA A 61 2.20 16.42 -9.52
C ALA A 61 1.07 17.43 -9.19
N ILE A 62 0.53 17.37 -7.98
CA ILE A 62 -0.48 18.33 -7.50
C ILE A 62 0.12 19.75 -7.39
N ILE A 63 1.32 19.88 -6.83
CA ILE A 63 2.02 21.17 -6.67
C ILE A 63 2.31 21.80 -8.04
N SER A 64 2.84 21.00 -8.97
CA SER A 64 3.11 21.41 -10.35
C SER A 64 1.86 21.57 -11.21
N LYS A 65 0.67 21.25 -10.66
CA LYS A 65 -0.62 21.24 -11.37
C LYS A 65 -0.59 20.35 -12.64
N ASN A 66 0.25 19.32 -12.66
CA ASN A 66 0.37 18.38 -13.77
C ASN A 66 -0.81 17.38 -13.75
N ARG A 67 -1.97 17.82 -14.25
CA ARG A 67 -3.21 17.05 -14.23
C ARG A 67 -3.15 15.76 -15.05
N ASP A 68 -2.34 15.72 -16.09
CA ASP A 68 -2.26 14.58 -17.02
C ASP A 68 -1.63 13.35 -16.36
N THR A 69 -0.66 13.56 -15.48
CA THR A 69 0.03 12.49 -14.75
C THR A 69 -0.72 11.98 -13.51
N ILE A 70 -1.60 12.79 -12.93
CA ILE A 70 -2.25 12.49 -11.65
C ILE A 70 -3.04 11.17 -11.67
N PRO A 71 -3.86 10.85 -12.69
CA PRO A 71 -4.57 9.58 -12.74
C PRO A 71 -3.63 8.37 -12.64
N LEU A 72 -2.50 8.40 -13.35
CA LEU A 72 -1.52 7.31 -13.35
C LEU A 72 -0.86 7.16 -11.98
N LEU A 73 -0.35 8.26 -11.44
CA LEU A 73 0.31 8.27 -10.13
C LEU A 73 -0.65 7.84 -9.01
N PHE A 74 -1.91 8.29 -9.07
CA PHE A 74 -2.91 7.93 -8.07
C PHE A 74 -3.28 6.44 -8.09
N LEU A 75 -3.37 5.84 -9.29
CA LEU A 75 -3.62 4.40 -9.41
C LEU A 75 -2.43 3.57 -8.93
N GLU A 76 -1.20 4.04 -9.17
CA GLU A 76 0.01 3.44 -8.60
C GLU A 76 0.02 3.52 -7.07
N THR A 77 -0.26 4.70 -6.50
CA THR A 77 -0.41 4.89 -5.06
C THR A 77 -1.44 3.91 -4.49
N LEU A 78 -2.63 3.84 -5.11
CA LEU A 78 -3.68 2.93 -4.68
C LEU A 78 -3.20 1.47 -4.70
N LYS A 79 -2.58 1.01 -5.79
CA LYS A 79 -2.06 -0.35 -5.89
C LYS A 79 -1.07 -0.63 -4.75
N ASN A 80 -0.14 0.28 -4.51
CA ASN A 80 0.85 0.14 -3.45
C ASN A 80 0.19 0.08 -2.06
N THR A 81 -0.80 0.93 -1.78
CA THR A 81 -1.61 0.87 -0.55
C THR A 81 -2.24 -0.50 -0.36
N LEU A 82 -2.87 -1.04 -1.41
CA LEU A 82 -3.57 -2.33 -1.36
C LEU A 82 -2.60 -3.49 -1.08
N GLU A 83 -1.42 -3.49 -1.69
CA GLU A 83 -0.38 -4.48 -1.43
C GLU A 83 0.12 -4.44 0.02
N VAL A 84 0.44 -3.24 0.53
CA VAL A 84 0.82 -3.06 1.94
C VAL A 84 -0.27 -3.58 2.87
N LEU A 85 -1.54 -3.29 2.57
CA LEU A 85 -2.65 -3.77 3.37
C LEU A 85 -2.85 -5.29 3.30
N SER A 86 -2.58 -5.90 2.15
CA SER A 86 -2.57 -7.36 2.01
C SER A 86 -1.55 -7.99 2.97
N PHE A 87 -0.33 -7.44 3.04
CA PHE A 87 0.68 -7.88 4.00
C PHE A 87 0.24 -7.63 5.44
N LEU A 88 -0.24 -6.42 5.75
CA LEU A 88 -0.67 -6.09 7.11
C LEU A 88 -1.84 -6.99 7.55
N ASN A 89 -2.77 -7.35 6.67
CA ASN A 89 -3.88 -8.24 6.98
C ASN A 89 -3.54 -9.72 6.76
N VAL A 90 -2.31 -10.06 6.37
CA VAL A 90 -1.85 -11.44 6.19
C VAL A 90 -2.74 -12.23 5.21
N THR A 91 -3.27 -11.50 4.22
CA THR A 91 -4.34 -11.95 3.31
C THR A 91 -3.96 -11.55 1.89
N SER A 92 -3.74 -12.53 1.02
CA SER A 92 -3.49 -12.31 -0.40
C SER A 92 -4.78 -11.97 -1.16
N PHE A 93 -4.64 -11.37 -2.33
CA PHE A 93 -5.75 -11.14 -3.24
C PHE A 93 -5.97 -12.35 -4.14
N VAL A 94 -7.23 -12.74 -4.32
CA VAL A 94 -7.63 -13.89 -5.16
C VAL A 94 -7.39 -13.60 -6.65
N THR A 95 -7.77 -12.41 -7.11
CA THR A 95 -7.65 -11.96 -8.51
C THR A 95 -7.53 -10.45 -8.53
N TYR A 96 -6.90 -9.89 -9.57
CA TYR A 96 -6.75 -8.44 -9.76
C TYR A 96 -8.08 -7.69 -9.67
N SER A 97 -9.14 -8.22 -10.32
CA SER A 97 -10.48 -7.61 -10.33
C SER A 97 -11.14 -7.56 -8.94
N LYS A 98 -10.68 -8.38 -7.98
CA LYS A 98 -11.21 -8.44 -6.61
C LYS A 98 -10.41 -7.62 -5.60
N PHE A 99 -9.35 -6.92 -6.01
CA PHE A 99 -8.48 -6.16 -5.10
C PHE A 99 -9.26 -5.21 -4.18
N VAL A 100 -10.09 -4.37 -4.78
CA VAL A 100 -10.92 -3.39 -4.04
C VAL A 100 -11.94 -4.09 -3.14
N GLN A 101 -12.59 -5.16 -3.62
CA GLN A 101 -13.59 -5.88 -2.83
C GLN A 101 -12.98 -6.60 -1.62
N THR A 102 -11.82 -7.20 -1.79
CA THR A 102 -11.06 -7.85 -0.71
C THR A 102 -10.56 -6.81 0.29
N ALA A 103 -9.99 -5.69 -0.18
CA ALA A 103 -9.46 -4.66 0.69
C ALA A 103 -10.51 -4.01 1.59
N LYS A 104 -11.75 -3.86 1.10
CA LYS A 104 -12.88 -3.38 1.91
C LYS A 104 -13.20 -4.29 3.10
N LYS A 105 -12.94 -5.60 2.96
CA LYS A 105 -13.17 -6.62 3.98
C LYS A 105 -11.99 -6.78 4.95
N PHE A 106 -10.88 -6.07 4.74
CA PHE A 106 -9.78 -6.10 5.67
C PHE A 106 -10.18 -5.55 7.03
N LYS A 107 -9.75 -6.25 8.09
CA LYS A 107 -9.99 -5.85 9.47
C LYS A 107 -9.20 -4.59 9.83
N ARG A 108 -7.97 -4.48 9.30
CA ARG A 108 -7.09 -3.33 9.51
C ARG A 108 -7.03 -2.50 8.23
N LYS A 109 -7.44 -1.23 8.35
CA LYS A 109 -7.51 -0.28 7.25
C LYS A 109 -7.00 1.08 7.74
N PRO A 110 -6.29 1.85 6.91
CA PRO A 110 -5.88 3.19 7.23
C PRO A 110 -7.08 4.12 7.08
N ASP A 111 -7.07 5.22 7.82
CA ASP A 111 -8.04 6.29 7.62
C ASP A 111 -7.98 6.79 6.17
N GLY A 112 -9.13 7.11 5.57
CA GLY A 112 -9.18 7.65 4.21
C GLY A 112 -9.18 6.60 3.08
N LEU A 113 -9.04 5.30 3.39
CA LEU A 113 -9.04 4.25 2.35
C LEU A 113 -10.34 4.23 1.54
N ASP A 114 -11.49 4.38 2.19
CA ASP A 114 -12.79 4.32 1.51
C ASP A 114 -12.96 5.52 0.55
N GLU A 115 -12.47 6.70 0.94
CA GLU A 115 -12.41 7.88 0.08
C GLU A 115 -11.45 7.68 -1.09
N LEU A 116 -10.26 7.10 -0.87
CA LEU A 116 -9.29 6.77 -1.93
C LEU A 116 -9.92 5.83 -2.98
N LEU A 117 -10.58 4.76 -2.52
CA LEU A 117 -11.29 3.81 -3.37
C LEU A 117 -12.48 4.44 -4.10
N LYS A 118 -13.17 5.38 -3.47
CA LYS A 118 -14.29 6.10 -4.08
C LYS A 118 -13.81 7.00 -5.21
N ILE A 119 -12.68 7.70 -5.02
CA ILE A 119 -12.08 8.56 -6.04
C ILE A 119 -11.61 7.72 -7.23
N SER A 120 -10.85 6.64 -6.99
CA SER A 120 -10.34 5.80 -8.07
C SER A 120 -11.46 5.20 -8.93
N ARG A 121 -12.56 4.75 -8.31
CA ARG A 121 -13.71 4.21 -9.03
C ARG A 121 -14.46 5.26 -9.84
N LYS A 122 -14.55 6.49 -9.34
CA LYS A 122 -15.27 7.58 -10.02
C LYS A 122 -14.43 8.24 -11.11
N GLY A 123 -13.11 8.05 -11.11
CA GLY A 123 -12.20 8.68 -12.06
C GLY A 123 -12.11 10.21 -11.93
N ASN A 124 -12.63 10.81 -10.84
CA ASN A 124 -12.62 12.25 -10.67
C ASN A 124 -11.32 12.70 -9.99
N TYR A 125 -10.32 13.02 -10.80
CA TYR A 125 -8.98 13.45 -10.38
C TYR A 125 -8.76 14.97 -10.48
N HIS A 126 -9.80 15.76 -10.76
CA HIS A 126 -9.67 17.20 -10.99
C HIS A 126 -9.55 18.01 -9.69
N ASP A 127 -10.08 17.49 -8.60
CA ASP A 127 -10.06 18.13 -7.28
C ASP A 127 -8.72 17.84 -6.57
N LEU A 128 -7.71 18.63 -6.92
CA LEU A 128 -6.33 18.45 -6.47
C LEU A 128 -6.19 18.59 -4.94
N GLU A 129 -6.95 19.50 -4.32
CA GLU A 129 -6.92 19.70 -2.88
C GLU A 129 -7.46 18.47 -2.15
N LYS A 130 -8.59 17.93 -2.63
CA LYS A 130 -9.17 16.71 -2.08
C LYS A 130 -8.26 15.51 -2.29
N LEU A 131 -7.66 15.35 -3.46
CA LEU A 131 -6.68 14.30 -3.73
C LEU A 131 -5.52 14.37 -2.73
N SER A 132 -4.95 15.56 -2.54
CA SER A 132 -3.88 15.77 -1.57
C SER A 132 -4.30 15.39 -0.15
N LYS A 133 -5.48 15.83 0.30
CA LYS A 133 -6.01 15.51 1.64
C LYS A 133 -6.22 14.01 1.83
N VAL A 134 -6.80 13.33 0.83
CA VAL A 134 -7.03 11.88 0.89
C VAL A 134 -5.71 11.11 0.89
N CYS A 135 -4.76 11.45 0.03
CA CYS A 135 -3.45 10.80 0.01
C CYS A 135 -2.73 10.97 1.37
N ALA A 136 -2.71 12.18 1.93
CA ALA A 136 -2.10 12.43 3.25
C ALA A 136 -2.79 11.62 4.36
N LYS A 137 -4.12 11.59 4.37
CA LYS A 137 -4.90 10.81 5.36
C LYS A 137 -4.57 9.32 5.30
N VAL A 138 -4.49 8.74 4.10
CA VAL A 138 -4.14 7.32 3.93
C VAL A 138 -2.70 7.05 4.33
N TYR A 139 -1.75 7.89 3.92
CA TYR A 139 -0.35 7.72 4.28
C TYR A 139 -0.15 7.75 5.80
N ASN A 140 -0.75 8.72 6.49
CA ASN A 140 -0.69 8.83 7.94
C ASN A 140 -1.40 7.64 8.63
N GLY A 141 -2.53 7.21 8.07
CA GLY A 141 -3.23 6.02 8.53
C GLY A 141 -2.38 4.74 8.41
N LEU A 142 -1.60 4.60 7.34
CA LEU A 142 -0.66 3.48 7.19
C LEU A 142 0.44 3.54 8.24
N ASN A 143 1.07 4.70 8.47
CA ASN A 143 2.08 4.87 9.52
C ASN A 143 1.53 4.46 10.89
N LYS A 144 0.30 4.88 11.22
CA LYS A 144 -0.37 4.48 12.46
C LYS A 144 -0.51 2.96 12.58
N LEU A 145 -0.89 2.26 11.50
CA LEU A 145 -1.02 0.79 11.52
C LEU A 145 0.31 0.07 11.78
N PHE A 146 1.46 0.64 11.35
CA PHE A 146 2.78 0.10 11.68
C PHE A 146 3.15 0.36 13.14
N LYS A 147 2.88 1.58 13.64
CA LYS A 147 3.11 1.94 15.05
C LYS A 147 2.31 1.07 16.02
N GLU A 148 1.05 0.78 15.70
CA GLU A 148 0.21 -0.17 16.46
C GLU A 148 0.76 -1.60 16.53
N ARG A 149 1.77 -1.92 15.71
CA ARG A 149 2.49 -3.21 15.72
C ARG A 149 3.88 -3.13 16.33
N GLY A 150 4.22 -2.01 16.95
CA GLY A 150 5.55 -1.77 17.52
C GLY A 150 6.63 -1.69 16.45
N PHE A 151 6.27 -1.34 15.21
CA PHE A 151 7.24 -1.15 14.14
C PHE A 151 7.39 0.35 13.85
N GLU A 152 8.54 0.90 14.18
CA GLU A 152 8.90 2.26 13.82
C GLU A 152 9.51 2.27 12.41
N LEU A 153 8.92 3.07 11.54
CA LEU A 153 9.31 3.12 10.13
C LEU A 153 10.52 4.04 9.90
N TYR A 154 10.80 4.94 10.83
CA TYR A 154 11.85 5.95 10.74
C TYR A 154 12.73 5.85 11.98
N ASP A 155 14.04 5.95 11.80
CA ASP A 155 15.02 5.95 12.91
C ASP A 155 15.06 7.31 13.63
N ASP A 156 14.65 8.38 12.93
CA ASP A 156 14.61 9.76 13.44
C ASP A 156 13.22 10.35 13.24
N ASN A 157 12.86 11.38 14.04
CA ASN A 157 11.58 12.10 14.02
C ASN A 157 11.28 12.90 12.70
N ILE A 158 11.78 12.42 11.57
CA ILE A 158 11.61 12.96 10.23
C ILE A 158 10.52 12.15 9.53
N ASP A 159 9.31 12.70 9.51
CA ASP A 159 8.30 12.25 8.54
C ASP A 159 8.63 12.93 7.19
N PRO A 160 9.01 12.16 6.15
CA PRO A 160 9.40 12.70 4.85
C PRO A 160 8.23 13.37 4.10
N LEU A 161 7.01 13.31 4.65
CA LEU A 161 5.84 14.01 4.11
C LEU A 161 5.28 15.09 5.06
N ASP A 162 5.94 15.38 6.19
CA ASP A 162 5.56 16.48 7.08
C ASP A 162 5.87 17.84 6.45
N ARG A 163 4.83 18.45 5.88
CA ARG A 163 4.90 19.70 5.14
C ARG A 163 5.31 20.91 5.98
N ASN A 164 5.09 20.88 7.29
CA ASN A 164 5.53 21.98 8.17
C ASN A 164 7.06 21.97 8.37
N LYS A 165 7.70 20.80 8.21
CA LYS A 165 9.15 20.64 8.25
C LYS A 165 9.82 20.73 6.88
N ILE A 166 9.11 20.46 5.79
CA ILE A 166 9.63 20.49 4.40
C ILE A 166 9.47 21.88 3.75
N LEU A 167 8.54 22.71 4.22
CA LEU A 167 8.32 24.07 3.74
C LEU A 167 8.60 25.09 4.84
N LYS A 168 9.76 25.74 4.80
CA LYS A 168 9.99 26.98 5.56
C LYS A 168 9.63 28.15 4.63
N ASN A 169 8.60 28.92 4.98
CA ASN A 169 8.11 30.07 4.21
C ASN A 169 7.65 29.75 2.76
N GLY A 170 7.06 28.57 2.54
CA GLY A 170 6.46 28.24 1.24
C GLY A 170 7.47 27.87 0.14
N LYS A 171 8.73 27.59 0.48
CA LYS A 171 9.73 27.02 -0.43
C LYS A 171 10.16 25.62 0.03
N PRO A 172 10.34 24.65 -0.89
CA PRO A 172 10.82 23.32 -0.55
C PRO A 172 12.26 23.40 -0.06
N ILE A 173 12.53 22.75 1.07
CA ILE A 173 13.90 22.49 1.53
C ILE A 173 14.46 21.37 0.63
N VAL A 174 15.48 21.71 -0.16
CA VAL A 174 16.29 20.73 -0.87
C VAL A 174 17.16 20.05 0.19
N LEU A 175 16.93 18.76 0.42
CA LEU A 175 17.85 17.93 1.19
C LEU A 175 18.92 17.46 0.19
N GLU A 176 20.15 17.96 0.36
CA GLU A 176 21.35 17.44 -0.31
C GLU A 176 21.69 16.02 0.18
#